data_AF-A0A0F9A0R7-F1
#
_entry.id   AF-A0A0F9A0R7-F1
#
_cell.length_a   1.000
_cell.length_b   1.000
_cell.length_c   1.000
_cell.angle_alpha   90.00
_cell.angle_beta   90.00
_cell.angle_gamma   90.00
#
_symmetry.space_group_name_H-M   'P 1'
#
loop_
_entity.id
_entity.type
_entity.pdbx_description
1 polymer ?
#
loop_
_entity_poly.entity_id
_entity_poly.type
_entity_poly.pdbx_seq_one_letter_code
_entity_poly.pdbx_strand_id
1 'polypeptide(L)'
;SVITLHILGLPKFVHQEIIKGVYRTINLGRKDKSEHSFTYVGLDEKWDATGMIFYIHSSRNEEDTLNAKEYLFLKKYQSRKDVWFLIYIDLIFPNDFKVDFEIYNHPWKYDLILEKKIERMEKQGLMKSIGYVKRPKRNDPCHCGSGKKYKKCHGSLSKQ
;
A
#
# COMPACT_ATOMS: atom_id res chain seq x y z
N SER A 1 6.97 -5.87 -23.87
CA SER A 1 6.76 -4.41 -23.79
C SER A 1 6.79 -4.01 -22.33
N VAL A 2 7.59 -3.01 -21.94
CA VAL A 2 7.54 -2.50 -20.55
C VAL A 2 6.36 -1.53 -20.47
N ILE A 3 5.30 -1.89 -19.76
CA ILE A 3 4.23 -0.95 -19.43
C ILE A 3 4.73 -0.11 -18.27
N THR A 4 5.06 1.17 -18.52
CA THR A 4 5.43 2.10 -17.46
C THR A 4 4.21 2.93 -17.07
N LEU A 5 3.57 2.58 -15.96
CA LEU A 5 2.54 3.41 -15.35
C LEU A 5 3.22 4.52 -14.54
N HIS A 6 3.25 5.73 -15.07
CA HIS A 6 3.71 6.90 -14.32
C HIS A 6 2.57 7.42 -13.44
N ILE A 7 2.64 7.13 -12.14
CA ILE A 7 1.82 7.84 -11.14
C ILE A 7 2.50 9.20 -10.90
N LEU A 8 2.21 10.15 -11.80
CA LEU A 8 2.80 11.49 -11.78
C LEU A 8 2.50 12.17 -10.43
N GLY A 9 3.52 12.73 -9.81
CA GLY A 9 3.39 13.47 -8.55
C GLY A 9 3.66 12.68 -7.27
N LEU A 10 3.96 11.36 -7.34
CA LEU A 10 4.49 10.64 -6.18
C LEU A 10 5.94 11.08 -5.88
N PRO A 11 6.29 11.33 -4.61
CA PRO A 11 7.68 11.50 -4.23
C PRO A 11 8.53 10.29 -4.64
N LYS A 12 9.77 10.52 -5.10
CA LYS A 12 10.66 9.45 -5.59
C LYS A 12 10.82 8.29 -4.59
N PHE A 13 10.87 8.57 -3.29
CA PHE A 13 10.99 7.54 -2.27
C PHE A 13 9.73 6.65 -2.20
N VAL A 14 8.53 7.24 -2.34
CA VAL A 14 7.26 6.49 -2.36
C VAL A 14 7.24 5.56 -3.57
N HIS A 15 7.60 6.09 -4.74
CA HIS A 15 7.70 5.30 -5.96
C HIS A 15 8.65 4.11 -5.80
N GLN A 16 9.82 4.32 -5.18
CA GLN A 16 10.77 3.24 -4.89
C GLN A 16 10.22 2.19 -3.91
N GLU A 17 9.50 2.60 -2.87
CA GLU A 17 8.90 1.67 -1.92
C GLU A 17 7.76 0.85 -2.54
N ILE A 18 6.93 1.47 -3.38
CA ILE A 18 5.90 0.76 -4.15
C ILE A 18 6.55 -0.27 -5.09
N ILE A 19 7.56 0.13 -5.86
CA ILE A 19 8.27 -0.78 -6.78
C ILE A 19 8.88 -1.97 -6.02
N LYS A 20 9.57 -1.71 -4.91
CA LYS A 20 10.13 -2.78 -4.07
C LYS A 20 9.04 -3.70 -3.54
N GLY A 21 7.91 -3.14 -3.10
CA GLY A 21 6.74 -3.87 -2.65
C GLY A 21 6.23 -4.82 -3.73
N VAL A 22 5.97 -4.29 -4.93
CA VAL A 22 5.49 -5.06 -6.09
C VAL A 22 6.44 -6.21 -6.43
N TYR A 23 7.73 -5.94 -6.64
CA TYR A 23 8.66 -7.01 -7.00
C TYR A 23 8.81 -8.05 -5.90
N ARG A 24 8.81 -7.63 -4.63
CA ARG A 24 8.86 -8.55 -3.51
C ARG A 24 7.65 -9.48 -3.50
N THR A 25 6.44 -8.95 -3.63
CA THR A 25 5.22 -9.77 -3.57
C THR A 25 5.02 -10.63 -4.82
N ILE A 26 5.41 -10.15 -6.01
CA ILE A 26 5.46 -10.99 -7.22
C ILE A 26 6.40 -12.18 -7.01
N ASN A 27 7.61 -11.95 -6.48
CA ASN A 27 8.57 -13.03 -6.26
C ASN A 27 8.07 -14.04 -5.23
N LEU A 28 7.35 -13.60 -4.20
CA LEU A 28 6.71 -14.49 -3.23
C LEU A 28 5.61 -15.31 -3.90
N GLY A 29 4.66 -14.68 -4.58
CA GLY A 29 3.56 -15.37 -5.27
C GLY A 29 4.04 -16.38 -6.31
N ARG A 30 5.10 -16.06 -7.07
CA ARG A 30 5.72 -17.03 -7.99
C ARG A 30 6.38 -18.22 -7.26
N LYS A 31 6.94 -17.98 -6.07
CA LYS A 31 7.68 -18.99 -5.30
C LYS A 31 6.74 -19.98 -4.62
N ASP A 32 5.70 -19.50 -3.94
CA ASP A 32 4.80 -20.33 -3.13
C ASP A 32 3.44 -20.59 -3.79
N LYS A 33 3.15 -19.97 -4.93
CA LYS A 33 1.87 -20.07 -5.65
C LYS A 33 0.67 -19.69 -4.80
N SER A 34 0.88 -18.80 -3.83
CA SER A 34 -0.15 -18.29 -2.94
C SER A 34 -0.42 -16.81 -3.16
N GLU A 35 -1.49 -16.34 -2.53
CA GLU A 35 -1.97 -14.97 -2.61
C GLU A 35 -1.14 -14.07 -1.68
N HIS A 36 -0.67 -12.95 -2.22
CA HIS A 36 0.07 -11.96 -1.45
C HIS A 36 -0.52 -10.59 -1.64
N SER A 37 -0.42 -9.75 -0.61
CA SER A 37 -0.74 -8.35 -0.75
C SER A 37 0.23 -7.47 0.00
N PHE A 38 0.32 -6.21 -0.42
CA PHE A 38 0.90 -5.17 0.39
C PHE A 38 0.11 -3.88 0.26
N THR A 39 0.17 -3.08 1.32
CA THR A 39 -0.59 -1.83 1.45
C THR A 39 0.37 -0.66 1.49
N TYR A 40 0.05 0.38 0.71
CA TYR A 40 0.62 1.70 0.85
C TYR A 40 -0.48 2.66 1.34
N VAL A 41 -0.17 3.50 2.32
CA VAL A 41 -1.07 4.56 2.80
C VAL A 41 -0.33 5.87 2.62
N GLY A 42 -0.95 6.80 1.90
CA GLY A 42 -0.40 8.12 1.63
C GLY A 42 -0.25 8.93 2.91
N LEU A 43 0.92 9.55 3.06
CA LEU A 43 1.31 10.33 4.25
C LEU A 43 1.88 11.71 3.89
N ASP A 44 1.96 12.04 2.60
CA ASP A 44 2.39 13.35 2.11
C ASP A 44 1.18 14.24 1.81
N GLU A 45 1.34 15.57 1.81
CA GLU A 45 0.24 16.52 1.66
C GLU A 45 -0.54 16.42 0.34
N LYS A 46 0.03 15.79 -0.69
CA LYS A 46 -0.65 15.63 -1.99
C LYS A 46 -1.44 14.32 -2.08
N TRP A 47 -1.04 13.31 -1.33
CA TRP A 47 -1.62 11.96 -1.34
C TRP A 47 -2.16 11.55 0.02
N ASP A 48 -2.28 12.48 0.97
CA ASP A 48 -2.72 12.18 2.32
C ASP A 48 -4.13 11.61 2.34
N ALA A 49 -5.00 11.89 1.38
CA ALA A 49 -6.33 11.30 1.28
C ALA A 49 -6.36 9.92 0.60
N THR A 50 -5.22 9.33 0.24
CA THR A 50 -5.13 8.13 -0.63
C THR A 50 -4.50 6.91 0.06
N GLY A 51 -5.07 5.73 -0.18
CA GLY A 51 -4.45 4.43 0.06
C GLY A 51 -4.37 3.58 -1.21
N MET A 52 -3.48 2.60 -1.20
CA MET A 52 -3.32 1.63 -2.29
C MET A 52 -3.12 0.23 -1.70
N ILE A 53 -3.81 -0.77 -2.25
CA ILE A 53 -3.52 -2.17 -2.01
C ILE A 53 -3.10 -2.79 -3.34
N PHE A 54 -1.96 -3.47 -3.31
CA PHE A 54 -1.52 -4.31 -4.41
C PHE A 54 -1.80 -5.75 -3.99
N TYR A 55 -2.63 -6.44 -4.76
CA TYR A 55 -3.06 -7.80 -4.52
C TYR A 55 -2.57 -8.70 -5.65
N ILE A 56 -1.80 -9.72 -5.32
CA ILE A 56 -1.07 -10.56 -6.26
C ILE A 56 -1.78 -11.90 -6.30
N HIS A 57 -2.38 -12.23 -7.45
CA HIS A 57 -3.05 -13.50 -7.68
C HIS A 57 -2.18 -14.49 -8.44
N SER A 58 -2.10 -15.70 -7.91
CA SER A 58 -1.55 -16.84 -8.65
C SER A 58 -2.62 -17.47 -9.57
N SER A 59 -3.90 -17.35 -9.21
CA SER A 59 -5.04 -17.77 -10.02
C SER A 59 -6.32 -17.02 -9.62
N ARG A 60 -6.61 -15.88 -10.25
CA ARG A 60 -7.74 -15.01 -9.87
C ARG A 60 -9.08 -15.73 -10.02
N ASN A 61 -9.78 -15.92 -8.91
CA ASN A 61 -11.18 -16.38 -8.86
C ASN A 61 -12.07 -15.35 -8.14
N GLU A 62 -13.37 -15.65 -8.04
CA GLU A 62 -14.36 -14.75 -7.43
C GLU A 62 -14.15 -14.57 -5.92
N GLU A 63 -13.75 -15.64 -5.22
CA GLU A 63 -13.48 -15.63 -3.78
C GLU A 63 -12.26 -14.75 -3.44
N ASP A 64 -11.17 -14.88 -4.17
CA ASP A 64 -9.97 -14.04 -3.99
C ASP A 64 -10.27 -12.57 -4.26
N THR A 65 -11.08 -12.30 -5.29
CA THR A 65 -11.54 -10.94 -5.60
C THR A 65 -12.36 -10.37 -4.45
N LEU A 66 -13.23 -11.16 -3.83
CA LEU A 66 -14.02 -10.76 -2.66
C LEU A 66 -13.13 -10.52 -1.42
N ASN A 67 -12.16 -11.39 -1.17
CA ASN A 67 -11.18 -11.26 -0.10
C ASN A 67 -10.35 -9.98 -0.23
N ALA A 68 -9.90 -9.67 -1.46
CA ALA A 68 -9.17 -8.44 -1.75
C ALA A 68 -10.02 -7.19 -1.46
N LYS A 69 -11.30 -7.20 -1.84
CA LYS A 69 -12.25 -6.11 -1.57
C LYS A 69 -12.52 -5.95 -0.09
N GLU A 70 -12.75 -7.04 0.62
CA GLU A 70 -12.94 -7.03 2.07
C GLU A 70 -11.71 -6.43 2.77
N TYR A 71 -10.51 -6.87 2.40
CA TYR A 71 -9.27 -6.36 2.96
C TYR A 71 -9.09 -4.86 2.66
N LEU A 72 -9.47 -4.40 1.46
CA LEU A 72 -9.50 -2.98 1.12
C LEU A 72 -10.43 -2.20 2.04
N PHE A 73 -11.66 -2.67 2.26
CA PHE A 73 -12.62 -1.95 3.12
C PHE A 73 -12.12 -1.83 4.55
N LEU A 74 -11.49 -2.87 5.10
CA LEU A 74 -10.87 -2.84 6.42
C LEU A 74 -9.74 -1.80 6.48
N LYS A 75 -8.85 -1.78 5.48
CA LYS A 75 -7.72 -0.83 5.45
C LYS A 75 -8.17 0.61 5.18
N LYS A 76 -9.19 0.80 4.33
CA LYS A 76 -9.84 2.08 4.13
C LYS A 76 -10.46 2.61 5.42
N TYR A 77 -11.20 1.77 6.12
CA TYR A 77 -11.79 2.14 7.40
C TYR A 77 -10.72 2.48 8.44
N GLN A 78 -9.68 1.64 8.58
CA GLN A 78 -8.60 1.83 9.54
C GLN A 78 -7.77 3.10 9.29
N SER A 79 -7.52 3.44 8.02
CA SER A 79 -6.69 4.59 7.62
C SER A 79 -7.43 5.92 7.60
N ARG A 80 -8.77 5.88 7.55
CA ARG A 80 -9.66 7.04 7.37
C ARG A 80 -9.37 7.85 6.10
N LYS A 81 -8.88 7.21 5.05
CA LYS A 81 -8.62 7.84 3.76
C LYS A 81 -9.82 7.68 2.82
N ASP A 82 -10.15 8.74 2.09
CA ASP A 82 -11.35 8.78 1.25
C ASP A 82 -11.16 8.09 -0.10
N VAL A 83 -9.92 8.05 -0.61
CA VAL A 83 -9.59 7.45 -1.91
C VAL A 83 -8.74 6.20 -1.71
N TRP A 84 -9.14 5.08 -2.31
CA TRP A 84 -8.39 3.84 -2.31
C TRP A 84 -8.29 3.22 -3.69
N PHE A 85 -7.10 2.78 -4.07
CA PHE A 85 -6.86 2.00 -5.28
C PHE A 85 -6.65 0.53 -4.90
N LEU A 86 -7.42 -0.37 -5.51
CA LEU A 86 -7.16 -1.80 -5.49
C LEU A 86 -6.48 -2.17 -6.79
N ILE A 87 -5.23 -2.63 -6.72
CA ILE A 87 -4.43 -2.98 -7.90
C ILE A 87 -4.22 -4.48 -7.88
N TYR A 88 -4.77 -5.15 -8.87
CA TYR A 88 -4.61 -6.58 -9.09
C TYR A 88 -3.38 -6.84 -9.97
N ILE A 89 -2.58 -7.83 -9.59
CA ILE A 89 -1.44 -8.32 -10.36
C ILE A 89 -1.59 -9.83 -10.53
N ASP A 90 -2.00 -10.27 -11.71
CA ASP A 90 -2.29 -11.67 -12.00
C ASP A 90 -1.07 -12.35 -12.62
N LEU A 91 -0.57 -13.40 -11.95
CA LEU A 91 0.65 -14.16 -12.29
C LEU A 91 0.36 -15.41 -13.13
N ILE A 92 -0.76 -15.42 -13.86
CA ILE A 92 -1.24 -16.58 -14.65
C ILE A 92 -0.20 -17.00 -15.71
N PHE A 93 0.62 -16.06 -16.19
CA PHE A 93 1.65 -16.32 -17.19
C PHE A 93 3.02 -16.48 -16.52
N PRO A 94 3.80 -17.54 -16.80
CA PRO A 94 5.07 -17.81 -16.10
C PRO A 94 6.08 -16.65 -16.14
N ASN A 95 6.12 -15.94 -17.27
CA ASN A 95 7.09 -14.87 -17.53
C ASN A 95 6.44 -13.48 -17.67
N ASP A 96 5.14 -13.37 -17.43
CA ASP A 96 4.40 -12.12 -17.61
C ASP A 96 3.43 -11.91 -16.43
N PHE A 97 2.76 -10.77 -16.41
CA PHE A 97 1.67 -10.52 -15.48
C PHE A 97 0.66 -9.57 -16.12
N LYS A 98 -0.61 -9.70 -15.71
CA LYS A 98 -1.64 -8.71 -16.04
C LYS A 98 -1.86 -7.80 -14.86
N VAL A 99 -2.15 -6.53 -15.15
CA VAL A 99 -2.52 -5.54 -14.13
C VAL A 99 -3.93 -5.06 -14.42
N ASP A 100 -4.75 -5.02 -13.38
CA ASP A 100 -6.10 -4.47 -13.38
C ASP A 100 -6.28 -3.63 -12.11
N PHE A 101 -7.25 -2.72 -12.07
CA PHE A 101 -7.48 -1.91 -10.89
C PHE A 101 -8.92 -1.42 -10.72
N GLU A 102 -9.30 -1.21 -9.45
CA GLU A 102 -10.55 -0.58 -9.05
C GLU A 102 -10.28 0.64 -8.17
N ILE A 103 -11.16 1.64 -8.23
CA ILE A 103 -11.05 2.89 -7.46
C ILE A 103 -12.25 3.02 -6.52
N TYR A 104 -11.96 3.26 -5.26
CA TYR A 104 -12.94 3.47 -4.19
C TYR A 104 -12.80 4.89 -3.65
N ASN A 105 -13.64 5.80 -4.12
CA ASN A 105 -13.62 7.21 -3.75
C ASN A 105 -14.92 7.59 -3.03
N HIS A 106 -14.95 7.33 -1.73
CA HIS A 106 -16.10 7.65 -0.87
C HIS A 106 -15.61 8.20 0.48
N PRO A 107 -16.26 9.25 1.01
CA PRO A 107 -15.94 9.78 2.32
C PRO A 107 -15.97 8.69 3.38
N TRP A 108 -14.99 8.68 4.28
CA TRP A 108 -14.99 7.78 5.41
C TRP A 108 -16.22 8.01 6.29
N LYS A 109 -16.86 6.92 6.71
CA LYS A 109 -17.98 6.93 7.66
C LYS A 109 -17.72 5.89 8.74
N TYR A 110 -18.12 6.24 9.96
CA TYR A 110 -18.06 5.29 11.07
C TYR A 110 -18.98 4.09 10.80
N ASP A 111 -18.50 2.91 11.15
CA ASP A 111 -19.18 1.64 10.96
C ASP A 111 -18.77 0.68 12.10
N LEU A 112 -19.73 0.39 12.99
CA LEU A 112 -19.51 -0.44 14.16
C LEU A 112 -19.14 -1.89 13.81
N ILE A 113 -19.61 -2.40 12.66
CA ILE A 113 -19.31 -3.76 12.21
C ILE A 113 -17.84 -3.83 11.77
N LEU A 114 -17.37 -2.83 11.01
CA LEU A 114 -15.98 -2.74 10.60
C LEU A 114 -15.04 -2.53 11.79
N GLU A 115 -15.41 -1.66 12.74
CA GLU A 115 -14.64 -1.44 13.99
C GLU A 115 -14.42 -2.75 14.76
N LYS A 116 -15.50 -3.47 15.07
CA LYS A 116 -15.44 -4.74 15.82
C LYS A 116 -14.66 -5.81 15.06
N LYS A 117 -14.78 -5.85 13.73
CA LYS A 117 -14.05 -6.79 12.88
C LYS A 117 -12.55 -6.52 12.93
N ILE A 118 -12.14 -5.25 12.86
CA ILE A 118 -10.73 -4.84 12.99
C ILE A 118 -10.18 -5.21 14.36
N GLU A 119 -10.88 -4.86 15.44
CA GLU A 119 -10.45 -5.20 16.82
C GLU A 119 -10.25 -6.71 17.00
N ARG A 120 -11.16 -7.52 16.46
CA ARG A 120 -11.05 -8.98 16.51
C ARG A 120 -9.82 -9.49 15.77
N MET A 121 -9.59 -9.01 14.55
CA MET A 121 -8.46 -9.44 13.72
C MET A 121 -7.11 -8.99 14.29
N GLU A 122 -7.04 -7.81 14.91
CA GLU A 122 -5.85 -7.32 15.60
C GLU A 122 -5.53 -8.18 16.84
N LYS A 123 -6.54 -8.52 17.65
CA LYS A 123 -6.37 -9.43 18.80
C LYS A 123 -5.87 -10.82 18.39
N GLN A 124 -6.25 -11.28 17.20
CA GLN A 124 -5.82 -12.56 16.64
C GLN A 124 -4.46 -12.48 15.91
N GLY A 125 -3.86 -11.30 15.79
CA GLY A 125 -2.62 -11.09 15.02
C GLY A 125 -2.78 -11.26 13.51
N LEU A 126 -4.02 -11.41 13.01
CA LEU A 126 -4.33 -11.58 11.58
C LEU A 126 -4.30 -10.25 10.82
N MET A 127 -4.32 -9.14 11.54
CA MET A 127 -4.17 -7.82 10.96
C MET A 127 -3.24 -6.98 11.80
N LYS A 128 -2.23 -6.40 11.15
CA LYS A 128 -1.45 -5.34 11.77
C LYS A 128 -2.24 -4.05 11.71
N SER A 129 -2.23 -3.31 12.82
CA SER A 129 -2.66 -1.93 12.79
C SER A 129 -1.90 -1.19 11.70
N ILE A 130 -2.55 -0.28 10.98
CA ILE A 130 -1.82 0.69 10.17
C ILE A 130 -1.12 1.60 11.18
N GLY A 131 0.04 1.14 11.66
CA GLY A 131 1.04 2.00 12.24
C GLY A 131 1.41 2.94 11.11
N TYR A 132 1.13 4.23 11.29
CA TYR A 132 1.73 5.28 10.49
C TYR A 132 3.17 4.86 10.20
N VAL A 133 3.58 4.80 8.93
CA VAL A 133 5.01 4.87 8.63
C VAL A 133 5.40 6.21 9.20
N LYS A 134 5.90 6.24 10.45
CA LYS A 134 6.22 7.49 11.13
C LYS A 134 7.11 8.24 10.17
N ARG A 135 6.67 9.42 9.70
CA ARG A 135 7.55 10.35 8.99
C ARG A 135 8.85 10.34 9.78
N PRO A 136 10.02 10.08 9.15
CA PRO A 136 11.28 9.98 9.87
C PRO A 136 11.37 11.18 10.80
N LYS A 137 11.55 10.94 12.10
CA LYS A 137 11.68 12.04 13.05
C LYS A 137 12.87 12.88 12.58
N ARG A 138 12.86 14.18 12.91
CA ARG A 138 13.92 15.12 12.48
C ARG A 138 15.36 14.58 12.69
N ASN A 139 15.58 13.72 13.69
CA ASN A 139 16.88 13.14 13.99
C ASN A 139 17.11 11.70 13.48
N ASP A 140 16.10 11.03 12.93
CA ASP A 140 16.24 9.67 12.37
C ASP A 140 17.14 9.70 11.13
N PRO A 141 17.83 8.59 10.78
CA PRO A 141 18.57 8.48 9.53
C PRO A 141 17.68 8.83 8.33
N CYS A 142 18.21 9.61 7.41
CA CYS A 142 17.48 10.02 6.23
C CYS A 142 17.31 8.81 5.30
N HIS A 143 16.08 8.60 4.85
CA HIS A 143 15.68 7.46 4.02
C HIS A 143 16.38 7.40 2.64
N CYS A 144 17.13 8.43 2.24
CA CYS A 144 17.88 8.45 0.98
C CYS A 144 19.20 7.66 1.03
N GLY A 145 19.54 7.03 2.16
CA GLY A 145 20.77 6.25 2.31
C GLY A 145 22.05 7.10 2.48
N SER A 146 21.92 8.42 2.61
CA SER A 146 23.08 9.33 2.76
C SER A 146 23.80 9.25 4.11
N GLY A 147 23.26 8.49 5.08
CA GLY A 147 23.75 8.46 6.47
C GLY A 147 23.46 9.74 7.28
N LYS A 148 22.92 10.81 6.66
CA LYS A 148 22.59 12.08 7.34
C LYS A 148 21.29 11.97 8.13
N LYS A 149 21.11 12.76 9.19
CA LYS A 149 19.81 12.91 9.89
C LYS A 149 18.77 13.55 8.97
N TYR A 150 17.50 13.14 9.05
CA TYR A 150 16.41 13.60 8.19
C TYR A 150 16.35 15.12 8.07
N LYS A 151 16.41 15.87 9.18
CA LYS A 151 16.38 17.35 9.20
C LYS A 151 17.54 18.04 8.48
N LYS A 152 18.65 17.33 8.24
CA LYS A 152 19.85 17.84 7.54
C LYS A 152 19.91 17.36 6.09
N CYS A 153 18.84 16.76 5.60
CA CYS A 153 18.73 16.24 4.25
C CYS A 153 17.32 16.57 3.75
N HIS A 154 16.45 15.58 3.53
CA HIS A 154 15.12 15.79 2.97
C HIS A 154 14.12 16.47 3.93
N GLY A 155 14.43 16.55 5.22
CA GLY A 155 13.68 17.32 6.21
C GLY A 155 14.26 18.71 6.48
N SER A 156 15.19 19.18 5.64
CA SER A 156 15.69 20.56 5.73
C SER A 156 14.63 21.51 5.16
N LEU A 157 14.13 22.40 6.02
CA LEU A 157 13.39 23.56 5.55
C LEU A 157 14.47 24.53 5.04
N SER A 158 14.49 24.78 3.73
CA SER A 158 15.26 25.88 3.16
C SER A 158 14.80 27.16 3.85
N LYS A 159 15.70 27.81 4.59
CA LYS A 159 15.45 29.13 5.18
C LYS A 159 15.12 30.10 4.04
N GLN A 160 13.90 30.64 4.04
CA GLN A 160 13.67 31.99 3.52
C GLN A 160 14.26 33.00 4.51
#